data_AF-A0A0E0NL90-F1
#
_entry.id   AF-A0A0E0NL90-F1
#
_cell.length_a   1.000
_cell.length_b   1.000
_cell.length_c   1.000
_cell.angle_alpha   90.00
_cell.angle_beta   90.00
_cell.angle_gamma   90.00
#
_symmetry.space_group_name_H-M   'P 1'
#
loop_
_entity.id
_entity.type
_entity.pdbx_description
1 polymer ?
#
loop_
_entity_poly.entity_id
_entity_poly.type
_entity_poly.pdbx_seq_one_letter_code
_entity_poly.pdbx_strand_id
1 'polypeptide(L)'
;MATGNLASVVVAVDGSEESMNALRWALDNLRLRPDGALVVLHVEVPAFTQAIEAHQRRITQAILDHALKICSEKNVEVKTDVVVGDPKEKICEVTANLKADLLVMGCRAFGPLKRMFLGSVSNYCINNVVCPVVVIKGT
;
A
#
# COMPACT_ATOMS: atom_id res chain seq x y z
N MET A 1 14.97 16.50 5.65
CA MET A 1 13.59 16.69 5.16
C MET A 1 13.62 16.40 3.67
N ALA A 2 12.89 15.39 3.21
CA ALA A 2 12.84 15.04 1.78
C ALA A 2 12.29 16.24 1.01
N THR A 3 13.08 16.77 0.09
CA THR A 3 12.71 17.84 -0.82
C THR A 3 11.49 17.40 -1.62
N GLY A 4 10.49 18.28 -1.76
CA GLY A 4 9.20 17.97 -2.39
C GLY A 4 9.32 17.69 -3.89
N ASN A 5 9.76 16.48 -4.24
CA ASN A 5 10.09 16.10 -5.60
C ASN A 5 9.61 14.69 -5.99
N LEU A 6 8.68 14.11 -5.22
CA LEU A 6 8.10 12.80 -5.52
C LEU A 6 6.99 12.96 -6.57
N ALA A 7 7.15 12.29 -7.71
CA ALA A 7 6.19 12.21 -8.79
C ALA A 7 5.17 11.08 -8.61
N SER A 8 5.61 9.92 -8.12
CA SER A 8 4.73 8.79 -7.92
C SER A 8 5.06 8.08 -6.60
N VAL A 9 4.10 8.07 -5.68
CA VAL A 9 4.19 7.34 -4.41
C VAL A 9 3.15 6.25 -4.42
N VAL A 10 3.57 5.01 -4.21
CA VAL A 10 2.65 3.88 -4.07
C VAL A 10 2.51 3.55 -2.59
N VAL A 11 1.28 3.44 -2.11
CA VAL A 11 0.97 2.98 -0.76
C VAL A 11 0.21 1.66 -0.84
N ALA A 12 0.82 0.57 -0.38
CA ALA A 12 0.19 -0.75 -0.38
C ALA A 12 -0.70 -0.95 0.85
N VAL A 13 -1.97 -1.29 0.63
CA VAL A 13 -2.98 -1.52 1.68
C VAL A 13 -3.60 -2.91 1.59
N ASP A 14 -3.78 -3.58 2.72
CA ASP A 14 -4.42 -4.92 2.84
C ASP A 14 -5.69 -4.90 3.72
N GLY A 15 -6.10 -3.71 4.16
CA GLY A 15 -7.22 -3.52 5.09
C GLY A 15 -6.86 -3.62 6.56
N SER A 16 -5.60 -3.96 6.91
CA SER A 16 -5.15 -3.97 8.30
C SER A 16 -4.91 -2.54 8.82
N GLU A 17 -5.00 -2.36 10.14
CA GLU A 17 -4.68 -1.09 10.80
C GLU A 17 -3.24 -0.65 10.53
N GLU A 18 -2.29 -1.58 10.47
CA GLU A 18 -0.89 -1.27 10.14
C GLU A 18 -0.75 -0.69 8.73
N SER A 19 -1.51 -1.21 7.76
CA SER A 19 -1.51 -0.67 6.40
C SER A 19 -2.18 0.71 6.33
N MET A 20 -3.26 0.94 7.09
CA MET A 20 -3.92 2.24 7.17
C MET A 20 -3.07 3.29 7.88
N ASN A 21 -2.30 2.88 8.90
CA ASN A 21 -1.32 3.75 9.54
C ASN A 21 -0.17 4.11 8.60
N ALA A 22 0.22 3.21 7.69
CA ALA A 22 1.19 3.52 6.66
C ALA A 22 0.66 4.57 5.67
N LEU A 23 -0.62 4.49 5.29
CA LEU A 23 -1.29 5.51 4.49
C LEU A 23 -1.34 6.86 5.21
N ARG A 24 -1.74 6.90 6.48
CA ARG A 24 -1.73 8.15 7.28
C ARG A 24 -0.34 8.76 7.36
N TRP A 25 0.67 7.93 7.61
CA TRP A 25 2.06 8.39 7.65
C TRP A 25 2.49 8.98 6.31
N ALA A 26 2.15 8.34 5.19
CA ALA A 26 2.47 8.85 3.85
C ALA A 26 1.85 10.24 3.62
N LEU A 27 0.56 10.40 3.94
CA LEU A 27 -0.17 11.66 3.80
C LEU A 27 0.41 12.78 4.68
N ASP A 28 0.88 12.45 5.88
CA ASP A 28 1.38 13.44 6.84
C ASP A 28 2.85 13.84 6.59
N ASN A 29 3.65 12.98 5.96
CA ASN A 29 5.10 13.14 5.89
C ASN A 29 5.65 13.37 4.48
N LEU A 30 4.88 13.02 3.44
CA LEU A 30 5.33 13.14 2.06
C LEU A 30 4.75 14.38 1.39
N ARG A 31 5.54 14.95 0.50
CA ARG A 31 5.12 16.07 -0.36
C ARG A 31 5.34 15.67 -1.81
N LEU A 32 4.24 15.54 -2.54
CA LEU A 32 4.27 15.30 -3.98
C LEU A 32 4.59 16.60 -4.71
N ARG A 33 5.12 16.48 -5.93
CA ARG A 33 5.14 17.58 -6.91
C ARG A 33 3.69 17.94 -7.33
N PRO A 34 3.44 19.13 -7.90
CA PRO A 34 2.09 19.56 -8.28
C PRO A 34 1.34 18.61 -9.22
N ASP A 35 2.06 17.91 -10.10
CA ASP A 35 1.55 16.89 -11.03
C ASP A 35 1.88 15.46 -10.58
N GLY A 36 2.27 15.29 -9.32
CA GLY A 36 2.55 14.00 -8.73
C GLY A 36 1.28 13.28 -8.30
N ALA A 37 1.36 11.98 -8.09
CA ALA A 37 0.24 11.17 -7.63
C ALA A 37 0.64 10.25 -6.47
N LEU A 38 -0.25 10.15 -5.49
CA LEU A 38 -0.26 9.06 -4.53
C LEU A 38 -1.24 7.99 -5.02
N VAL A 39 -0.77 6.76 -5.13
CA VAL A 39 -1.53 5.60 -5.58
C VAL A 39 -1.74 4.67 -4.38
N VAL A 40 -3.00 4.49 -3.97
CA VAL A 40 -3.39 3.47 -3.01
C VAL A 40 -3.55 2.15 -3.77
N LEU A 41 -2.65 1.21 -3.53
CA LEU A 41 -2.60 -0.09 -4.18
C LEU A 41 -3.17 -1.18 -3.26
N HIS A 42 -4.17 -1.91 -3.72
CA HIS A 42 -4.63 -3.15 -3.11
C HIS A 42 -4.33 -4.34 -4.02
N VAL A 43 -3.89 -5.47 -3.44
CA VAL A 43 -3.70 -6.72 -4.18
C VAL A 43 -4.72 -7.75 -3.71
N GLU A 44 -5.57 -8.18 -4.63
CA GLU A 44 -6.51 -9.28 -4.43
C GLU A 44 -5.84 -10.62 -4.73
N VAL A 45 -6.16 -11.64 -3.92
CA VAL A 45 -5.72 -13.01 -4.19
C VAL A 45 -6.71 -13.66 -5.17
N PRO A 46 -6.25 -14.41 -6.19
CA PRO A 46 -7.15 -15.04 -7.18
C PRO A 46 -8.28 -15.86 -6.52
N ALA A 47 -9.52 -15.59 -6.94
CA ALA A 47 -10.67 -16.41 -6.57
C ALA A 47 -10.85 -17.57 -7.55
N PHE A 48 -11.28 -18.72 -7.01
CA PHE A 48 -11.56 -19.92 -7.79
C PHE A 48 -13.06 -20.22 -7.94
N THR A 49 -13.93 -19.37 -7.37
CA THR A 49 -15.40 -19.50 -7.49
C THR A 49 -16.08 -18.11 -7.50
N GLN A 50 -17.24 -18.01 -8.15
CA GLN A 50 -18.02 -16.75 -8.23
C GLN A 50 -18.47 -16.22 -6.85
N ALA A 51 -18.75 -17.12 -5.90
CA ALA A 51 -19.12 -16.74 -4.54
C ALA A 51 -17.93 -16.07 -3.81
N ILE A 52 -16.73 -16.61 -3.98
CA ILE A 52 -15.50 -16.04 -3.42
C ILE A 52 -15.20 -14.69 -4.10
N GLU A 53 -15.33 -14.60 -5.42
CA GLU A 53 -15.16 -13.33 -6.14
C GLU A 53 -16.10 -12.22 -5.64
N ALA A 54 -17.39 -12.54 -5.46
CA ALA A 54 -18.36 -11.57 -4.97
C ALA A 54 -18.06 -11.12 -3.53
N HIS A 55 -17.55 -12.03 -2.70
CA HIS A 55 -17.13 -11.71 -1.35
C HIS A 55 -15.86 -10.84 -1.34
N GLN A 56 -14.86 -11.19 -2.15
CA GLN A 56 -13.62 -10.42 -2.31
C GLN A 56 -13.89 -9.01 -2.79
N ARG A 57 -14.73 -8.82 -3.82
CA ARG A 57 -15.11 -7.48 -4.30
C ARG A 57 -15.68 -6.60 -3.18
N ARG A 58 -16.50 -7.16 -2.28
CA ARG A 58 -17.03 -6.41 -1.13
C ARG A 58 -15.95 -6.04 -0.12
N ILE A 59 -15.02 -6.96 0.14
CA ILE A 59 -13.87 -6.70 1.03
C ILE A 59 -12.99 -5.59 0.43
N THR A 60 -12.60 -5.71 -0.84
CA THR A 60 -11.81 -4.71 -1.55
C THR A 60 -12.47 -3.34 -1.51
N GLN A 61 -13.78 -3.29 -1.80
CA GLN A 61 -14.52 -2.03 -1.73
C GLN A 61 -14.46 -1.43 -0.32
N ALA A 62 -14.67 -2.22 0.74
CA ALA A 62 -14.58 -1.73 2.11
C ALA A 62 -13.16 -1.24 2.48
N ILE A 63 -12.12 -1.91 1.98
CA ILE A 63 -10.72 -1.48 2.17
C ILE A 63 -10.46 -0.14 1.49
N LEU A 64 -10.86 -0.01 0.23
CA LEU A 64 -10.69 1.23 -0.53
C LEU A 64 -11.51 2.37 0.04
N ASP A 65 -12.76 2.13 0.46
CA ASP A 65 -13.60 3.13 1.09
C ASP A 65 -12.97 3.66 2.38
N HIS A 66 -12.37 2.79 3.19
CA HIS A 66 -11.64 3.20 4.39
C HIS A 66 -10.40 4.03 4.04
N ALA A 67 -9.60 3.59 3.06
CA ALA A 67 -8.41 4.32 2.62
C ALA A 67 -8.78 5.71 2.04
N LEU A 68 -9.81 5.77 1.18
CA LEU A 68 -10.30 7.01 0.58
C LEU A 68 -10.87 7.96 1.61
N LYS A 69 -11.56 7.45 2.64
CA LYS A 69 -12.02 8.27 3.77
C LYS A 69 -10.84 8.95 4.46
N ILE A 70 -9.78 8.22 4.79
CA ILE A 70 -8.54 8.77 5.39
C ILE A 70 -7.93 9.86 4.48
N CYS A 71 -7.89 9.63 3.17
CA CYS A 71 -7.35 10.59 2.21
C CYS A 71 -8.19 11.87 2.13
N SER A 72 -9.53 11.73 2.15
CA SER A 72 -10.46 12.86 2.13
C SER A 72 -10.36 13.74 3.37
N GLU A 73 -10.14 13.14 4.56
CA GLU A 73 -9.93 13.87 5.82
C GLU A 73 -8.66 14.74 5.79
N LYS A 74 -7.71 14.39 4.92
CA LYS A 74 -6.44 15.13 4.70
C LYS A 74 -6.49 16.06 3.48
N ASN A 75 -7.62 16.15 2.76
CA ASN A 75 -7.78 16.91 1.51
C ASN A 75 -6.74 16.55 0.42
N VAL A 76 -6.38 15.27 0.32
CA VAL A 76 -5.45 14.79 -0.72
C VAL A 76 -6.23 13.95 -1.73
N GLU A 77 -6.15 14.33 -3.00
CA GLU A 77 -6.63 13.49 -4.10
C GLU A 77 -5.65 12.34 -4.33
N VAL A 78 -6.18 11.12 -4.37
CA VAL A 78 -5.38 9.90 -4.55
C VAL A 78 -5.97 9.06 -5.67
N LYS A 79 -5.10 8.34 -6.38
CA LYS A 79 -5.52 7.29 -7.31
C LYS A 79 -5.66 5.99 -6.55
N THR A 80 -6.58 5.14 -6.98
CA THR A 80 -6.69 3.76 -6.49
C THR A 80 -6.30 2.81 -7.60
N ASP A 81 -5.62 1.73 -7.24
CA ASP A 81 -5.28 0.65 -8.16
C ASP A 81 -5.53 -0.69 -7.45
N VAL A 82 -6.20 -1.61 -8.15
CA VAL A 82 -6.52 -2.95 -7.65
C VAL A 82 -6.02 -3.94 -8.67
N VAL A 83 -5.12 -4.82 -8.22
CA VAL A 83 -4.53 -5.86 -9.06
C VAL A 83 -4.76 -7.23 -8.44
N VAL A 84 -4.85 -8.25 -9.28
CA VAL A 84 -5.07 -9.63 -8.83
C VAL A 84 -3.77 -10.42 -8.99
N GLY A 85 -3.35 -11.13 -7.94
CA GLY A 85 -2.19 -12.02 -7.97
C GLY A 85 -1.53 -12.23 -6.61
N ASP A 86 -0.27 -12.65 -6.62
CA ASP A 86 0.53 -12.70 -5.40
C ASP A 86 0.97 -11.28 -4.98
N PRO A 87 0.69 -10.84 -3.73
CA PRO A 87 1.06 -9.50 -3.27
C PRO A 87 2.54 -9.15 -3.41
N LYS A 88 3.45 -10.12 -3.22
CA LYS A 88 4.89 -9.87 -3.30
C LYS A 88 5.30 -9.49 -4.72
N GLU A 89 4.78 -10.22 -5.70
CA GLU A 89 5.09 -10.01 -7.12
C GLU A 89 4.36 -8.77 -7.66
N LYS A 90 3.06 -8.65 -7.38
CA LYS A 90 2.24 -7.57 -7.93
C LYS A 90 2.63 -6.19 -7.42
N ILE A 91 3.05 -6.06 -6.16
CA ILE A 91 3.58 -4.79 -5.66
C ILE A 91 4.86 -4.40 -6.40
N CYS A 92 5.78 -5.35 -6.64
CA CYS A 92 6.99 -5.09 -7.41
C CYS A 92 6.68 -4.69 -8.86
N GLU A 93 5.74 -5.39 -9.50
CA GLU A 93 5.31 -5.10 -10.87
C GLU A 93 4.70 -3.70 -10.99
N VAL A 94 3.74 -3.36 -10.13
CA VAL A 94 3.05 -2.06 -10.16
C VAL A 94 4.01 -0.92 -9.88
N THR A 95 4.88 -1.05 -8.87
CA THR A 95 5.88 -0.01 -8.56
C THR A 95 6.85 0.23 -9.72
N ALA A 96 7.30 -0.84 -10.39
CA ALA A 96 8.13 -0.73 -11.59
C ALA A 96 7.39 -0.07 -12.77
N ASN A 97 6.15 -0.51 -13.04
CA ASN A 97 5.34 0.01 -14.14
C ASN A 97 5.02 1.50 -13.98
N LEU A 98 4.70 1.92 -12.75
CA LEU A 98 4.43 3.32 -12.42
C LEU A 98 5.69 4.17 -12.29
N LYS A 99 6.88 3.57 -12.36
CA LYS A 99 8.16 4.21 -12.04
C LYS A 99 8.07 4.94 -10.70
N ALA A 100 7.58 4.24 -9.69
CA ALA A 100 7.37 4.80 -8.36
C ALA A 100 8.68 5.35 -7.80
N ASP A 101 8.63 6.54 -7.21
CA ASP A 101 9.76 7.13 -6.49
C ASP A 101 9.88 6.57 -5.07
N LEU A 102 8.76 6.06 -4.53
CA LEU A 102 8.67 5.55 -3.18
C LEU A 102 7.52 4.53 -3.06
N LEU A 103 7.80 3.40 -2.42
CA LEU A 103 6.78 2.48 -1.90
C LEU A 103 6.64 2.68 -0.39
N VAL A 104 5.42 2.88 0.08
CA VAL A 104 5.07 2.92 1.51
C VAL A 104 4.19 1.73 1.84
N MET A 105 4.49 1.02 2.91
CA MET A 105 3.67 -0.11 3.34
C MET A 105 3.71 -0.32 4.86
N GLY A 106 2.67 -0.96 5.38
CA GLY A 106 2.65 -1.41 6.76
C GLY A 106 3.55 -2.63 6.98
N CYS A 107 3.94 -2.85 8.23
CA CYS A 107 4.54 -4.10 8.67
C CYS A 107 3.54 -4.92 9.49
N ARG A 108 3.15 -6.08 8.96
CA ARG A 108 2.29 -7.03 9.69
C ARG A 108 3.08 -8.28 10.07
N ALA A 109 3.24 -8.50 11.37
CA ALA A 109 3.85 -9.71 11.94
C ALA A 109 2.81 -10.47 12.79
N PHE A 110 2.81 -11.80 12.69
CA PHE A 110 1.89 -12.68 13.41
C PHE A 110 2.59 -13.33 14.62
N GLY A 111 1.85 -13.53 15.73
CA GLY A 111 2.30 -14.28 16.90
C GLY A 111 3.19 -13.51 17.89
N PRO A 112 3.68 -14.15 18.97
CA PRO A 112 4.43 -13.49 20.06
C PRO A 112 5.76 -12.86 19.62
N LEU A 113 6.20 -13.12 18.39
CA LEU A 113 7.41 -12.56 17.78
C LEU A 113 7.16 -11.25 17.00
N LYS A 114 5.99 -10.59 17.16
CA LYS A 114 5.64 -9.33 16.45
C LYS A 114 6.72 -8.24 16.51
N ARG A 115 7.55 -8.24 17.56
CA ARG A 115 8.58 -7.21 17.79
C ARG A 115 9.89 -7.45 17.03
N MET A 116 10.11 -8.63 16.45
CA MET A 116 11.40 -9.03 15.89
C MET A 116 11.42 -9.26 14.38
N PHE A 117 10.28 -9.30 13.69
CA PHE A 117 10.24 -9.69 12.26
C PHE A 117 9.49 -8.69 11.38
N LEU A 118 10.03 -8.47 10.19
CA LEU A 118 9.32 -7.88 9.07
C LEU A 118 8.27 -8.88 8.56
N GLY A 119 7.09 -8.40 8.17
CA GLY A 119 6.07 -9.22 7.52
C GLY A 119 6.59 -9.84 6.21
N SER A 120 6.01 -10.96 5.77
CA SER A 120 6.50 -11.69 4.59
C SER A 120 6.48 -10.85 3.31
N VAL A 121 5.45 -10.01 3.12
CA VAL A 121 5.31 -9.13 1.96
C VAL A 121 6.25 -7.93 2.07
N SER A 122 6.35 -7.29 3.23
CA SER A 122 7.25 -6.14 3.42
C SER A 122 8.72 -6.53 3.35
N ASN A 123 9.09 -7.67 3.93
CA ASN A 123 10.42 -8.23 3.80
C ASN A 123 10.76 -8.54 2.34
N TYR A 124 9.82 -9.11 1.57
CA TYR A 124 10.04 -9.35 0.15
C TYR A 124 10.23 -8.03 -0.61
N CYS A 125 9.34 -7.05 -0.40
CA CYS A 125 9.38 -5.78 -1.12
C CYS A 125 10.68 -5.01 -0.87
N ILE A 126 11.17 -4.95 0.38
CA ILE A 126 12.46 -4.30 0.71
C ILE A 126 13.62 -4.87 -0.12
N ASN A 127 13.57 -6.15 -0.48
CA ASN A 127 14.67 -6.81 -1.20
C ASN A 127 14.49 -6.81 -2.74
N ASN A 128 13.28 -6.55 -3.25
CA ASN A 128 12.96 -6.81 -4.67
C ASN A 128 12.32 -5.62 -5.41
N VAL A 129 11.77 -4.63 -4.70
CA VAL A 129 11.18 -3.44 -5.33
C VAL A 129 12.27 -2.52 -5.88
N VAL A 130 12.02 -1.93 -7.04
CA VAL A 130 13.00 -1.11 -7.78
C VAL A 130 13.21 0.30 -7.18
N CYS A 131 12.31 0.75 -6.31
CA CYS A 131 12.33 2.05 -5.68
C CYS A 131 12.59 1.96 -4.16
N PRO A 132 12.99 3.06 -3.50
CA PRO A 132 13.04 3.11 -2.05
C PRO A 132 11.73 2.62 -1.40
N VAL A 133 11.87 1.89 -0.29
CA VAL A 133 10.76 1.33 0.47
C VAL A 133 10.76 1.89 1.88
N VAL A 134 9.62 2.44 2.31
CA VAL A 134 9.36 2.85 3.69
C VAL A 134 8.38 1.87 4.31
N VAL A 135 8.84 1.19 5.36
CA VAL A 135 8.01 0.28 6.12
C VAL A 135 7.61 0.93 7.45
N ILE A 136 6.31 1.13 7.63
CA ILE A 136 5.75 1.71 8.85
C ILE A 136 5.47 0.58 9.84
N LYS A 137 6.10 0.69 11.00
CA LYS A 137 5.96 -0.28 12.08
C LYS A 137 4.53 -0.26 12.64
N GLY A 138 3.92 -1.43 12.75
CA GLY A 138 2.66 -1.63 13.49
C GLY A 138 2.86 -1.47 14.99
N THR A 139 1.85 -0.92 15.66
CA THR A 139 1.77 -0.79 17.13
C THR A 139 1.46 -2.11 17.81
#